data_AF-U3U315-F1
#
_entry.id   AF-U3U315-F1
#
_cell.length_a   1.000
_cell.length_b   1.000
_cell.length_c   1.000
_cell.angle_alpha   90.00
_cell.angle_beta   90.00
_cell.angle_gamma   90.00
#
_symmetry.space_group_name_H-M   'P 1'
#
loop_
_entity.id
_entity.type
_entity.pdbx_description
1 polymer ?
#
loop_
_entity_poly.entity_id
_entity_poly.type
_entity_poly.pdbx_seq_one_letter_code
_entity_poly.pdbx_strand_id
1 'polypeptide(L)' 'MKRYKSENYYAVDPVLMLCQQPGRGVEWTRDLFTGAGNLWAEANAAGLVSGFSCSAMALNRAIGVLSIASQ' A
#
# COMPACT_ATOMS: atom_id res chain seq x y z
N MET A 1 10.66 5.92 1.86
CA MET A 1 9.81 7.10 1.54
C MET A 1 10.35 8.02 0.44
N LYS A 2 11.64 8.41 0.40
CA LYS A 2 12.16 9.34 -0.63
C LYS A 2 11.86 8.88 -2.07
N ARG A 3 12.16 7.62 -2.39
CA ARG A 3 11.90 6.98 -3.70
C ARG A 3 10.39 6.89 -4.01
N TYR A 4 9.62 6.46 -3.03
CA TYR A 4 8.17 6.33 -3.18
C TYR A 4 7.48 7.65 -3.57
N LYS A 5 7.94 8.77 -2.99
CA LYS A 5 7.46 10.10 -3.35
C LYS A 5 8.01 10.59 -4.70
N SER A 6 9.27 10.30 -5.05
CA SER A 6 9.86 10.74 -6.32
C SER A 6 9.20 10.10 -7.53
N GLU A 7 8.89 8.79 -7.44
CA GLU A 7 8.21 8.05 -8.51
C GLU A 7 6.68 8.22 -8.48
N ASN A 8 6.17 9.07 -7.58
CA ASN A 8 4.75 9.35 -7.39
C ASN A 8 3.89 8.07 -7.23
N TYR A 9 4.38 7.08 -6.47
CA TYR A 9 3.67 5.82 -6.31
C TYR A 9 2.31 5.97 -5.62
N TYR A 10 2.05 7.09 -4.95
CA TYR A 10 0.72 7.46 -4.46
C TYR A 10 -0.40 7.32 -5.51
N ALA A 11 -0.11 7.55 -6.79
CA ALA A 11 -1.12 7.50 -7.85
C ALA A 11 -1.43 6.07 -8.33
N VAL A 12 -0.51 5.12 -8.13
CA VAL A 12 -0.59 3.76 -8.66
C VAL A 12 -0.66 2.70 -7.56
N ASP A 13 -0.56 3.10 -6.29
CA ASP A 13 -0.61 2.18 -5.16
C ASP A 13 -2.02 1.60 -4.99
N PRO A 14 -2.20 0.29 -5.21
CA PRO A 14 -3.51 -0.36 -5.10
C PRO A 14 -3.99 -0.41 -3.65
N VAL A 15 -3.08 -0.38 -2.67
CA VAL A 15 -3.44 -0.34 -1.25
C VAL A 15 -4.19 0.96 -0.97
N LEU A 16 -3.71 2.10 -1.48
CA LEU A 16 -4.38 3.38 -1.27
C LEU A 16 -5.75 3.43 -1.93
N MET A 17 -5.93 2.84 -3.12
CA MET A 17 -7.23 2.73 -3.76
C MET A 17 -8.21 1.87 -2.96
N LEU A 18 -7.78 0.70 -2.50
CA LEU A 18 -8.65 -0.25 -1.79
C LEU A 18 -8.96 0.20 -0.36
N CYS A 19 -8.01 0.86 0.30
CA CYS A 19 -8.14 1.33 1.68
C CYS A 19 -8.82 2.70 1.80
N GLN A 20 -9.41 3.26 0.72
CA GLN A 20 -10.24 4.46 0.85
C GLN A 20 -11.55 4.20 1.61
N GLN A 21 -12.01 2.95 1.64
CA GLN A 21 -13.18 2.56 2.42
C GLN A 21 -12.76 2.13 3.82
N PRO A 22 -13.36 2.67 4.89
CA PRO A 22 -12.99 2.30 6.26
C PRO A 22 -13.25 0.82 6.55
N GLY A 23 -12.38 0.21 7.34
CA GLY A 23 -12.51 -1.19 7.75
C GLY A 23 -12.08 -2.20 6.70
N ARG A 24 -11.50 -1.75 5.58
CA ARG A 24 -10.94 -2.65 4.57
C ARG A 24 -9.55 -3.11 5.00
N GLY A 25 -9.36 -4.44 5.01
CA GLY A 25 -8.05 -5.10 5.09
C GLY A 25 -7.64 -5.63 3.73
N VAL A 26 -6.35 -5.53 3.42
CA VAL A 26 -5.76 -5.94 2.14
C VAL A 26 -4.44 -6.65 2.40
N GLU A 27 -4.35 -7.90 1.96
CA GLU A 27 -3.10 -8.65 1.93
C GLU A 27 -2.28 -8.30 0.69
N TRP A 28 -0.97 -8.18 0.84
CA TRP A 28 -0.06 -7.88 -0.25
C TRP A 28 0.23 -9.13 -1.06
N THR A 29 -0.36 -9.22 -2.24
CA THR A 29 -0.12 -10.32 -3.17
C THR A 29 0.48 -9.78 -4.47
N ARG A 30 1.20 -10.62 -5.21
CA ARG A 30 1.74 -10.22 -6.54
C ARG A 30 0.61 -9.75 -7.46
N ASP A 31 -0.54 -10.43 -7.43
CA ASP A 31 -1.70 -10.09 -8.25
C ASP A 31 -2.27 -8.71 -7.93
N LEU A 32 -2.27 -8.32 -6.66
CA LEU A 32 -2.72 -7.00 -6.22
C LEU A 32 -1.92 -5.86 -6.89
N PHE A 33 -0.61 -6.05 -7.04
CA PHE A 33 0.30 -5.04 -7.58
C PHE A 33 0.60 -5.21 -9.08
N THR A 34 -0.10 -6.09 -9.79
CA THR A 34 0.08 -6.26 -11.25
C THR A 34 -0.07 -4.97 -12.04
N GLY A 35 -0.97 -4.08 -11.61
CA GLY A 35 -1.17 -2.75 -12.21
C GLY A 35 -0.27 -1.64 -11.66
N ALA A 36 0.53 -1.90 -10.63
CA ALA A 36 1.29 -0.88 -9.88
C ALA A 36 2.67 -0.56 -10.48
N GLY A 37 2.95 -1.03 -11.70
CA GLY A 37 4.21 -0.83 -12.40
C GLY A 37 5.42 -1.36 -11.61
N ASN A 38 6.43 -0.52 -11.43
CA ASN A 38 7.67 -0.88 -10.75
C ASN A 38 7.58 -0.91 -9.22
N LEU A 39 6.46 -0.47 -8.63
CA LEU A 39 6.29 -0.38 -7.18
C LEU A 39 6.57 -1.71 -6.49
N TRP A 40 5.98 -2.80 -6.98
CA TRP A 40 6.15 -4.13 -6.38
C TRP A 40 7.57 -4.65 -6.53
N ALA A 41 8.18 -4.48 -7.71
CA ALA A 41 9.55 -4.93 -7.96
C ALA A 41 10.55 -4.19 -7.04
N GLU A 42 10.41 -2.87 -6.89
CA GLU A 42 11.25 -2.07 -6.00
C GLU A 42 10.99 -2.38 -4.52
N ALA A 43 9.74 -2.63 -4.13
CA ALA A 43 9.39 -3.06 -2.77
C ALA A 43 10.06 -4.41 -2.43
N ASN A 44 9.98 -5.40 -3.31
CA ASN A 44 10.63 -6.69 -3.15
C ASN A 44 12.16 -6.56 -3.07
N ALA A 45 12.76 -5.71 -3.91
CA ALA A 45 14.20 -5.45 -3.87
C ALA A 45 14.65 -4.79 -2.55
N ALA A 46 13.77 -4.05 -1.89
CA ALA A 46 13.97 -3.49 -0.55
C ALA A 46 13.63 -4.48 0.59
N GLY A 47 13.26 -5.72 0.27
CA GLY A 47 12.88 -6.76 1.22
C GLY A 47 11.42 -6.75 1.64
N LEU A 48 10.56 -5.91 1.06
CA LEU A 48 9.13 -5.89 1.36
C LEU A 48 8.42 -6.92 0.47
N VAL A 49 8.48 -8.20 0.89
CA VAL A 49 8.03 -9.35 0.07
C VAL A 49 6.59 -9.75 0.38
N SER A 50 6.14 -9.50 1.60
CA SER A 50 4.80 -9.81 2.08
C SER A 50 4.35 -8.78 3.10
N GLY A 51 3.04 -8.63 3.28
CA GLY A 51 2.51 -7.64 4.20
C GLY A 51 0.99 -7.58 4.19
N PHE A 52 0.47 -6.74 5.08
CA PHE A 52 -0.93 -6.48 5.23
C PHE A 52 -1.16 -5.00 5.50
N SER A 53 -2.21 -4.47 4.89
CA SER A 53 -2.65 -3.09 5.09
C SER A 53 -4.10 -3.06 5.54
N CYS A 54 -4.43 -2.19 6.48
CA CYS A 54 -5.80 -1.93 6.89
C CYS A 54 -6.11 -0.44 6.99
N SER A 55 -7.36 -0.11 6.73
CA SER A 55 -7.90 1.24 6.81
C SER A 55 -8.76 1.43 8.03
N ALA A 56 -8.64 2.60 8.66
CA ALA A 56 -9.49 3.05 9.74
C ALA A 56 -9.86 4.51 9.54
N MET A 57 -11.10 4.87 9.89
CA MET A 57 -11.56 6.26 9.90
C MET A 57 -11.44 6.83 11.31
N ALA A 58 -10.77 7.97 11.43
CA ALA A 58 -10.72 8.73 12.68
C ALA A 58 -12.01 9.55 12.88
N LEU A 59 -12.22 10.08 14.09
CA LEU A 59 -13.41 10.90 14.43
C LEU A 59 -13.57 12.14 13.54
N ASN A 60 -12.45 12.69 13.03
CA ASN A 60 -12.44 13.80 12.09
C ASN A 60 -12.69 13.40 10.62
N ARG A 61 -13.12 12.15 10.38
CA ARG A 61 -13.36 11.54 9.06
C ARG A 61 -12.12 11.36 8.18
N ALA A 62 -10.92 11.60 8.68
CA ALA A 62 -9.70 11.24 7.97
C ALA A 62 -9.57 9.72 7.89
N ILE A 63 -9.20 9.20 6.72
CA ILE A 63 -8.86 7.79 6.52
C ILE A 63 -7.36 7.63 6.74
N GLY A 64 -7.00 6.80 7.72
CA GLY A 64 -5.63 6.34 7.92
C GLY A 64 -5.45 4.93 7.39
N VAL A 65 -4.27 4.65 6.84
CA VAL A 65 -3.88 3.30 6.41
C VAL A 65 -2.68 2.85 7.23
N LEU A 66 -2.86 1.76 7.99
CA LEU A 66 -1.76 1.07 8.65
C LEU A 66 -1.26 -0.03 7.73
N SER A 67 0.04 -0.06 7.46
CA SER A 67 0.68 -1.11 6.65
C SER A 67 1.81 -1.76 7.44
N ILE A 68 1.79 -3.08 7.48
CA ILE A 68 2.80 -3.91 8.16
C ILE A 68 3.39 -4.83 7.11
N ALA A 69 4.71 -4.87 7.00
CA ALA A 69 5.42 -5.71 6.04
C ALA A 69 6.34 -6.68 6.77
N SER A 70 6.55 -7.85 6.17
CA SER A 70 7.58 -8.80 6.56
C SER A 70 8.66 -8.87 5.48
N GLN A 71 9.89 -9.06 5.96
CA GLN A 71 11.03 -9.46 5.14
C GLN A 71 11.15 -10.98 5.09
#